data_AF-A0AAQ4FAD7-F1
#
_entry.id   AF-A0AAQ4FAD7-F1
#
_cell.length_a   1.000
_cell.length_b   1.000
_cell.length_c   1.000
_cell.angle_alpha   90.00
_cell.angle_beta   90.00
_cell.angle_gamma   90.00
#
_symmetry.space_group_name_H-M   'P 1'
#
loop_
_entity.id
_entity.type
_entity.pdbx_description
1 polymer ?
#
loop_
_entity_poly.entity_id
_entity_poly.type
_entity_poly.pdbx_seq_one_letter_code
_entity_poly.pdbx_strand_id
1 'polypeptide(L)'
;MAELLCLEKDVDFQERPEGEGPVCSYRDPAIFDDGTVLENLLRSEERYPINPRYFTCVQKDLNAKMRRVVGRWMLEVCEVEQCRPEVYPLSMNCLDRFLSVRPVRKCQLQLTGAVCMLLASKFRQTKPLSLERLVMFTDYSITREEMR
;
A
#
# COMPACT_ATOMS: atom_id res chain seq x y z
N MET A 1 7.90 34.40 13.25
CA MET A 1 8.65 33.51 12.32
C MET A 1 9.54 32.64 13.19
N ALA A 2 8.97 31.62 13.82
CA ALA A 2 9.71 30.69 14.66
C ALA A 2 10.08 29.49 13.78
N GLU A 3 11.38 29.31 13.57
CA GLU A 3 11.97 28.22 12.82
C GLU A 3 11.69 26.89 13.52
N LEU A 4 10.96 26.00 12.86
CA LEU A 4 10.94 24.57 13.17
C LEU A 4 12.26 23.97 12.69
N LEU A 5 13.32 24.15 13.47
CA LEU A 5 14.52 23.33 13.35
C LEU A 5 14.21 21.98 13.99
N CYS A 6 13.74 21.04 13.18
CA CYS A 6 13.87 19.62 13.50
C CYS A 6 15.37 19.33 13.58
N LEU A 7 15.90 19.24 14.80
CA LEU A 7 17.21 18.66 15.06
C LEU A 7 17.13 17.18 14.68
N GLU A 8 17.40 16.88 13.41
CA GLU A 8 17.90 15.57 13.01
C GLU A 8 19.23 15.39 13.76
N LYS A 9 19.15 14.78 14.94
CA LYS A 9 20.34 14.13 15.49
C LYS A 9 20.65 13.00 14.53
N ASP A 10 21.84 13.05 13.92
CA ASP A 10 22.41 11.97 13.14
C ASP A 10 22.15 10.65 13.87
N VAL A 11 21.25 9.84 13.32
CA VAL A 11 21.04 8.48 13.79
C VAL A 11 22.25 7.71 13.30
N ASP A 12 23.27 7.64 14.14
CA ASP A 12 24.42 6.79 13.91
C ASP A 12 23.89 5.36 13.71
N PHE A 13 24.05 4.83 12.49
CA PHE A 13 23.73 3.44 12.17
C PHE A 13 24.82 2.55 12.79
N GLN A 14 24.94 2.55 14.12
CA GLN A 14 25.66 1.51 14.82
C GLN A 14 24.85 0.22 14.69
N GLU A 15 25.43 -0.77 14.00
CA GLU A 15 24.90 -2.13 13.97
C GLU A 15 24.65 -2.61 15.40
N ARG A 16 23.39 -2.96 15.69
CA ARG A 16 22.97 -3.38 17.03
C ARG A 16 23.69 -4.66 17.44
N PRO A 17 24.18 -4.76 18.69
CA PRO A 17 24.62 -6.04 19.23
C PRO A 17 23.45 -7.04 19.25
N GLU A 18 23.73 -8.27 18.84
CA GLU A 18 22.79 -9.38 18.84
C GLU A 18 22.31 -9.67 20.28
N GLY A 19 21.09 -9.26 20.62
CA GLY A 19 20.51 -9.53 21.95
C GLY A 19 19.51 -8.51 22.49
N GLU A 20 19.41 -7.31 21.90
CA GLU A 20 18.38 -6.35 22.30
C GLU A 20 17.02 -6.68 21.66
N GLY A 21 16.01 -6.84 22.51
CA GLY A 21 14.62 -6.98 22.09
C GLY A 21 14.15 -5.80 21.22
N PRO A 22 12.99 -5.92 20.55
CA PRO A 22 12.47 -4.85 19.71
C PRO A 22 12.32 -3.56 20.51
N VAL A 23 12.95 -2.48 20.05
CA VAL A 23 12.78 -1.14 20.63
C VAL A 23 11.42 -0.61 20.21
N CYS A 24 10.53 -0.48 21.17
CA CYS A 24 9.24 0.18 20.97
C CYS A 24 9.46 1.69 20.81
N SER A 25 8.75 2.31 19.87
CA SER A 25 8.68 3.78 19.79
C SER A 25 8.06 4.35 21.08
N TYR A 26 8.43 5.58 21.44
CA TYR A 26 7.80 6.26 22.56
C TYR A 26 6.30 6.45 22.30
N ARG A 27 5.48 6.43 23.36
CA ARG A 27 4.04 6.72 23.28
C ARG A 27 3.87 8.22 23.06
N ASP A 28 3.41 8.62 21.87
CA ASP A 28 3.17 10.02 21.54
C ASP A 28 1.87 10.52 22.22
N PRO A 29 1.94 11.44 23.21
CA PRO A 29 0.75 11.95 23.90
C PRO A 29 -0.25 12.63 22.95
N ALA A 30 0.21 13.26 21.87
CA ALA A 30 -0.68 13.90 20.90
C ALA A 30 -1.52 12.88 20.11
N ILE A 31 -1.04 11.64 19.96
CA ILE A 31 -1.78 10.57 19.29
C ILE A 31 -2.79 9.91 20.22
N PHE A 32 -2.43 9.72 21.49
CA PHE A 32 -3.18 8.84 22.39
C PHE A 32 -3.97 9.53 23.50
N ASP A 33 -3.59 10.74 23.89
CA ASP A 33 -4.21 11.44 25.02
C ASP A 33 -5.15 12.58 24.55
N ASP A 34 -4.99 13.05 23.30
CA ASP A 34 -5.88 14.02 22.65
C ASP A 34 -6.86 13.30 21.68
N GLY A 35 -8.15 13.61 21.79
CA GLY A 35 -9.20 13.08 20.88
C GLY A 35 -9.13 13.65 19.46
N THR A 36 -8.36 14.72 19.24
CA THR A 36 -8.23 15.41 17.95
C THR A 36 -7.74 14.49 16.84
N VAL A 37 -6.80 13.58 17.12
CA VAL A 37 -6.28 12.64 16.11
C VAL A 37 -7.37 11.67 15.68
N LEU A 38 -8.11 11.09 16.63
CA LEU A 38 -9.22 10.19 16.31
C LEU A 38 -10.29 10.91 15.49
N GLU A 39 -10.66 12.14 15.86
CA GLU A 39 -11.64 12.92 15.12
C GLU A 39 -11.18 13.20 13.68
N ASN A 40 -9.91 13.54 13.48
CA ASN A 40 -9.34 13.74 12.15
C ASN A 40 -9.32 12.46 11.32
N LEU A 41 -9.06 11.30 11.94
CA LEU A 41 -9.11 9.99 11.27
C LEU A 41 -10.54 9.65 10.82
N LEU A 42 -11.54 9.85 11.69
CA LEU A 42 -12.96 9.64 11.35
C LEU A 42 -13.42 10.56 10.21
N ARG A 43 -13.08 11.86 10.28
CA ARG A 43 -13.36 12.81 9.19
C ARG A 43 -12.68 12.41 7.87
N SER A 44 -11.49 11.82 7.94
CA SER A 44 -10.78 11.35 6.74
C SER A 44 -11.43 10.12 6.13
N GLU A 45 -11.96 9.22 6.95
CA GLU A 45 -12.72 8.05 6.50
C GLU A 45 -13.95 8.46 5.68
N GLU A 46 -14.70 9.45 6.17
CA GLU A 46 -15.87 10.01 5.46
C GLU A 46 -15.50 10.68 4.12
N ARG A 47 -14.29 11.21 4.02
CA ARG A 47 -13.81 11.92 2.82
C ARG A 47 -13.34 10.98 1.71
N TYR A 48 -12.89 9.78 2.05
CA TYR A 48 -12.29 8.84 1.09
C TYR A 48 -13.02 7.48 1.00
N PRO A 49 -14.37 7.44 0.88
CA PRO A 49 -15.07 6.18 0.72
C PRO A 49 -14.83 5.58 -0.67
N ILE A 50 -14.69 4.26 -0.72
CA ILE A 50 -14.68 3.51 -1.98
C ILE A 50 -16.14 3.31 -2.40
N ASN A 51 -16.48 3.65 -3.65
CA ASN A 51 -17.83 3.42 -4.16
C ASN A 51 -18.05 1.92 -4.42
N PRO A 52 -18.87 1.18 -3.65
CA PRO A 52 -19.02 -0.26 -3.81
C PRO A 52 -19.66 -0.67 -5.15
N ARG A 53 -20.23 0.27 -5.90
CA ARG A 53 -20.89 0.06 -7.19
C ARG A 53 -20.00 0.39 -8.39
N TYR A 54 -18.69 0.52 -8.21
CA TYR A 54 -17.79 0.85 -9.31
C TYR A 54 -17.82 -0.18 -10.46
N PHE A 55 -18.21 -1.44 -10.20
CA PHE A 55 -18.41 -2.46 -11.23
C PHE A 55 -19.58 -2.19 -12.18
N THR A 56 -20.59 -1.41 -11.76
CA THR A 56 -21.74 -1.07 -12.61
C THR A 56 -21.67 0.36 -13.13
N CYS A 57 -21.07 1.28 -12.36
CA CYS A 57 -21.04 2.69 -12.71
C CYS A 57 -19.80 3.09 -13.54
N VAL A 58 -18.67 2.39 -13.38
CA VAL A 58 -17.38 2.81 -13.96
C VAL A 58 -16.76 1.71 -14.84
N GLN A 59 -16.71 0.48 -14.33
CA GLN A 59 -16.10 -0.63 -15.06
C GLN A 59 -17.07 -1.22 -16.08
N LYS A 60 -16.61 -1.38 -17.31
CA LYS A 60 -17.36 -2.03 -18.40
C LYS A 60 -16.89 -3.47 -18.65
N ASP A 61 -15.60 -3.72 -18.46
CA ASP A 61 -14.94 -4.99 -18.82
C ASP A 61 -14.56 -5.84 -17.61
N LEU A 62 -14.85 -5.36 -16.39
CA LEU A 62 -14.47 -6.02 -15.14
C LEU A 62 -15.69 -6.43 -14.32
N ASN A 63 -15.54 -7.49 -13.54
CA ASN A 63 -16.52 -7.92 -12.55
C ASN A 63 -15.84 -8.28 -11.22
N ALA A 64 -16.64 -8.42 -10.16
CA ALA A 64 -16.15 -8.73 -8.82
C ALA A 64 -15.34 -10.03 -8.74
N LYS A 65 -15.66 -11.03 -9.59
CA LYS A 65 -14.91 -12.30 -9.65
C LYS A 65 -13.48 -12.06 -10.13
N MET A 66 -13.29 -11.23 -11.14
CA MET A 66 -11.95 -10.88 -11.67
C MET A 66 -11.13 -10.12 -10.63
N ARG A 67 -11.73 -9.14 -9.95
CA ARG A 67 -11.09 -8.44 -8.81
C ARG A 67 -10.68 -9.41 -7.71
N ARG A 68 -11.51 -10.40 -7.38
CA ARG A 68 -11.18 -11.45 -6.39
C ARG A 68 -10.01 -12.32 -6.82
N VAL A 69 -9.91 -12.67 -8.10
CA VAL A 69 -8.77 -13.46 -8.63
C VAL A 69 -7.48 -12.67 -8.49
N VAL A 70 -7.46 -11.41 -8.93
CA VAL A 70 -6.26 -10.55 -8.81
C VAL A 70 -5.93 -10.25 -7.35
N GLY A 71 -6.92 -10.00 -6.50
CA GLY A 71 -6.68 -9.81 -5.06
C GLY A 71 -6.08 -11.04 -4.38
N ARG A 72 -6.51 -12.25 -4.75
CA ARG A 72 -5.87 -13.49 -4.26
C ARG A 72 -4.43 -13.60 -4.71
N TRP A 73 -4.16 -13.38 -5.99
CA TRP A 73 -2.78 -13.37 -6.52
C TRP A 73 -1.92 -12.32 -5.79
N MET A 74 -2.44 -11.11 -5.54
CA MET A 74 -1.72 -10.08 -4.78
C MET A 74 -1.38 -10.54 -3.35
N LEU A 75 -2.32 -11.25 -2.69
CA LEU A 75 -2.09 -11.81 -1.36
C LEU A 75 -0.97 -12.86 -1.39
N GLU A 76 -1.03 -13.80 -2.32
CA GLU A 76 -0.01 -14.85 -2.50
C GLU A 76 1.37 -14.25 -2.76
N VAL A 77 1.48 -13.23 -3.61
CA VAL A 77 2.74 -12.50 -3.84
C VAL A 77 3.25 -11.84 -2.55
N CYS A 78 2.38 -11.18 -1.79
CA CYS A 78 2.76 -10.55 -0.52
C CYS A 78 3.24 -11.58 0.52
N GLU A 79 2.63 -12.78 0.56
CA GLU A 79 3.03 -13.86 1.46
C GLU A 79 4.40 -14.44 1.07
N VAL A 80 4.63 -14.68 -0.23
CA VAL A 80 5.91 -15.20 -0.74
C VAL A 80 7.03 -14.19 -0.53
N GLU A 81 6.78 -12.90 -0.75
CA GLU A 81 7.76 -11.83 -0.52
C GLU A 81 7.89 -11.43 0.96
N GLN A 82 7.14 -12.09 1.86
CA GLN A 82 7.10 -11.78 3.29
C GLN A 82 6.87 -10.29 3.55
N CYS A 83 5.95 -9.71 2.79
CA CYS A 83 5.56 -8.32 2.94
C CYS A 83 5.00 -8.07 4.34
N ARG A 84 5.18 -6.83 4.81
CA ARG A 84 4.53 -6.37 6.03
C ARG A 84 3.00 -6.52 5.91
N PRO A 85 2.30 -6.87 7.00
CA PRO A 85 0.87 -7.16 6.97
C PRO A 85 0.02 -5.98 6.50
N GLU A 86 0.53 -4.74 6.61
CA GLU A 86 -0.16 -3.52 6.17
C GLU A 86 -0.08 -3.28 4.64
N VAL A 87 0.81 -3.96 3.92
CA VAL A 87 1.06 -3.75 2.48
C VAL A 87 -0.12 -4.23 1.64
N TYR A 88 -0.60 -5.45 1.88
CA TYR A 88 -1.71 -6.02 1.11
C TYR A 88 -3.03 -5.25 1.28
N PRO A 89 -3.48 -4.91 2.50
CA PRO A 89 -4.68 -4.09 2.68
C PRO A 89 -4.57 -2.72 2.01
N LEU A 90 -3.38 -2.09 2.07
CA LEU A 90 -3.14 -0.81 1.42
C LEU A 90 -3.18 -0.94 -0.11
N SER A 91 -2.56 -1.97 -0.68
CA SER A 91 -2.56 -2.19 -2.13
C SER A 91 -3.97 -2.48 -2.66
N MET A 92 -4.78 -3.24 -1.91
CA MET A 92 -6.20 -3.45 -2.24
C MET A 92 -7.02 -2.16 -2.15
N ASN A 93 -6.78 -1.33 -1.13
CA ASN A 93 -7.41 -0.02 -1.02
C ASN A 93 -7.07 0.88 -2.23
N CYS A 94 -5.80 0.92 -2.62
CA CYS A 94 -5.34 1.64 -3.82
C CYS A 94 -6.03 1.12 -5.09
N LEU A 95 -6.09 -0.21 -5.26
CA LEU A 95 -6.72 -0.85 -6.41
C LEU A 95 -8.22 -0.48 -6.51
N ASP A 96 -8.97 -0.69 -5.44
CA ASP A 96 -10.42 -0.44 -5.43
C ASP A 96 -10.73 1.06 -5.64
N ARG A 97 -9.90 1.97 -5.10
CA ARG A 97 -10.02 3.42 -5.35
C ARG A 97 -9.74 3.77 -6.81
N PHE A 98 -8.72 3.19 -7.42
CA PHE A 98 -8.41 3.41 -8.83
C PHE A 98 -9.54 2.91 -9.74
N LEU A 99 -10.05 1.70 -9.47
CA LEU A 99 -11.21 1.13 -10.18
C LEU A 99 -12.51 1.94 -9.95
N SER A 100 -12.59 2.72 -8.86
CA SER A 100 -13.74 3.59 -8.61
C SER A 100 -13.76 4.86 -9.47
N VAL A 101 -12.64 5.21 -10.13
CA VAL A 101 -12.53 6.47 -10.88
C VAL A 101 -12.02 6.31 -12.31
N ARG A 102 -11.37 5.18 -12.66
CA ARG A 102 -10.85 4.91 -14.00
C ARG A 102 -11.38 3.58 -14.55
N PRO A 103 -11.96 3.55 -15.76
CA PRO A 103 -12.27 2.29 -16.42
C PRO A 103 -10.97 1.56 -16.80
N VAL A 104 -10.88 0.27 -16.46
CA VAL A 104 -9.70 -0.56 -16.72
C VAL A 104 -10.10 -1.76 -17.56
N ARG A 105 -9.28 -2.08 -18.56
CA ARG A 105 -9.49 -3.28 -19.39
C ARG A 105 -9.08 -4.53 -18.63
N LYS A 106 -9.73 -5.66 -18.92
CA LYS A 106 -9.40 -6.98 -18.34
C LYS A 106 -7.90 -7.30 -18.35
N CYS A 107 -7.21 -7.06 -19.46
CA CYS A 107 -5.78 -7.34 -19.61
C CYS A 107 -4.88 -6.46 -18.72
N GLN A 108 -5.37 -5.30 -18.27
CA GLN A 108 -4.59 -4.35 -17.47
C GLN A 108 -4.87 -4.50 -15.97
N LEU A 109 -5.78 -5.37 -15.56
CA LEU A 109 -6.15 -5.51 -14.14
C LEU A 109 -4.98 -6.03 -13.29
N GLN A 110 -4.24 -7.04 -13.77
CA GLN A 110 -3.07 -7.57 -13.06
C GLN A 110 -1.94 -6.54 -12.99
N LEU A 111 -1.71 -5.78 -14.07
CA LEU A 111 -0.76 -4.65 -14.09
C LEU A 111 -1.13 -3.59 -13.06
N THR A 112 -2.40 -3.20 -13.01
CA THR A 112 -2.91 -2.22 -12.03
C THR A 112 -2.70 -2.75 -10.60
N GLY A 113 -2.96 -4.03 -10.36
CA GLY A 113 -2.66 -4.68 -9.07
C GLY A 113 -1.17 -4.68 -8.71
N ALA A 114 -0.30 -5.00 -9.68
CA ALA A 114 1.15 -4.99 -9.49
C ALA A 114 1.66 -3.59 -9.11
N VAL A 115 1.22 -2.55 -9.82
CA VAL A 115 1.56 -1.15 -9.52
C VAL A 115 1.03 -0.74 -8.14
N CYS A 116 -0.18 -1.17 -7.75
CA CYS A 116 -0.70 -0.90 -6.40
C CYS A 116 0.13 -1.56 -5.30
N MET A 117 0.61 -2.80 -5.51
CA MET A 117 1.52 -3.47 -4.57
C MET A 117 2.87 -2.75 -4.48
N LEU A 118 3.43 -2.35 -5.63
CA LEU A 118 4.68 -1.59 -5.67
C LEU A 118 4.56 -0.31 -4.85
N LEU A 119 3.49 0.48 -5.08
CA LEU A 119 3.22 1.70 -4.31
C LEU A 119 3.08 1.40 -2.82
N ALA A 120 2.22 0.45 -2.44
CA ALA A 120 1.97 0.11 -1.04
C ALA A 120 3.24 -0.35 -0.31
N SER A 121 4.10 -1.14 -0.98
CA SER A 121 5.37 -1.60 -0.41
C SER A 121 6.33 -0.44 -0.14
N LYS A 122 6.39 0.58 -1.00
CA LYS A 122 7.18 1.80 -0.77
C LYS A 122 6.70 2.62 0.43
N PHE A 123 5.40 2.58 0.75
CA PHE A 123 4.84 3.30 1.89
C PHE A 123 4.99 2.56 3.22
N ARG A 124 5.00 1.23 3.20
CA ARG A 124 4.90 0.43 4.42
C ARG A 124 6.17 -0.35 4.75
N GLN A 125 7.05 -0.62 3.79
CA GLN A 125 8.25 -1.44 4.01
C GLN A 125 9.53 -0.62 3.88
N THR A 126 10.54 -0.97 4.68
CA THR A 126 11.90 -0.43 4.56
C THR A 126 12.57 -0.86 3.25
N LYS A 127 12.34 -2.13 2.85
CA LYS A 127 12.77 -2.67 1.56
C LYS A 127 11.52 -2.97 0.73
N PRO A 128 11.15 -2.10 -0.23
CA PRO A 128 9.95 -2.29 -1.03
C PRO A 128 10.12 -3.44 -2.04
N LEU A 129 9.00 -3.90 -2.60
CA LEU A 129 8.99 -4.87 -3.69
C LEU A 129 9.76 -4.32 -4.88
N SER A 130 10.62 -5.13 -5.48
CA SER A 130 11.35 -4.73 -6.69
C SER A 130 10.51 -4.97 -7.95
N LEU A 131 10.77 -4.16 -8.98
CA LEU A 131 10.11 -4.29 -10.28
C LEU A 131 10.43 -5.65 -10.91
N GLU A 132 11.68 -6.11 -10.77
CA GLU A 132 12.16 -7.40 -11.25
C GLU A 132 11.32 -8.56 -10.69
N ARG A 133 11.04 -8.51 -9.38
CA ARG A 133 10.27 -9.56 -8.70
C ARG A 133 8.82 -9.55 -9.17
N LEU A 134 8.21 -8.36 -9.27
CA LEU A 134 6.83 -8.23 -9.74
C LEU A 134 6.67 -8.73 -11.18
N VAL A 135 7.60 -8.38 -12.09
CA VAL A 135 7.60 -8.91 -13.46
C VAL A 135 7.67 -10.45 -13.47
N MET A 136 8.54 -11.03 -12.65
CA MET A 136 8.64 -12.49 -12.50
C MET A 136 7.32 -13.11 -12.00
N PHE A 137 6.65 -12.51 -10.99
CA PHE A 137 5.36 -13.01 -10.48
C PHE A 137 4.20 -12.87 -11.47
N THR A 138 4.36 -12.04 -12.48
CA THR A 138 3.40 -11.93 -13.59
C THR A 138 3.70 -12.90 -14.73
N ASP A 139 4.64 -13.83 -14.53
CA ASP A 139 5.14 -14.74 -15.58
C ASP A 139 5.58 -13.99 -16.84
N TYR A 140 6.26 -12.85 -16.63
CA TYR A 140 6.73 -11.94 -17.69
C TYR A 140 5.64 -11.42 -18.65
N SER A 141 4.36 -11.57 -18.29
CA SER A 141 3.26 -11.00 -19.07
C SER A 141 3.17 -9.48 -18.98
N ILE A 142 3.84 -8.88 -17.99
CA ILE A 142 3.94 -7.44 -17.80
C ILE A 142 5.42 -7.05 -17.78
N THR A 143 5.75 -5.99 -18.52
CA THR A 143 7.11 -5.45 -18.63
C THR A 143 7.42 -4.41 -17.55
N ARG A 144 8.71 -4.12 -17.35
CA ARG A 144 9.14 -3.08 -16.41
C ARG A 144 8.67 -1.70 -16.86
N GLU A 145 8.69 -1.47 -18.17
CA GLU A 145 8.30 -0.22 -18.82
C GLU A 145 6.82 0.09 -18.58
N GLU A 146 5.96 -0.93 -18.54
CA GLU A 146 4.53 -0.77 -18.21
C GLU A 146 4.27 -0.43 -16.74
N MET A 147 5.21 -0.75 -15.83
CA MET A 147 5.10 -0.45 -14.39
C MET A 147 5.77 0.86 -13.97
N ARG A 148 6.53 1.53 -14.87
CA ARG A 148 7.21 2.80 -14.62
C ARG A 148 6.29 3.99 -14.86
#